data_AF-A0A8J7Q417-F1
#
_entry.id   AF-A0A8J7Q417-F1
#
_cell.length_a   1.000
_cell.length_b   1.000
_cell.length_c   1.000
_cell.angle_alpha   90.00
_cell.angle_beta   90.00
_cell.angle_gamma   90.00
#
_symmetry.space_group_name_H-M   'P 1'
#
loop_
_entity.id
_entity.type
_entity.pdbx_description
1 polymer ?
#
loop_
_entity_poly.entity_id
_entity_poly.type
_entity_poly.pdbx_seq_one_letter_code
_entity_poly.pdbx_strand_id
1 'polypeptide(L)'
;MGKKRPEDPDEEKTIPDQLYKIAEESEGGAARVMDQVEISINNFEEIKRISAEMLSALVRSEEGVMSTDEIIGRLEDILSYSENGLENLDGILDLYQYQDITRQKLEKVGHQLIDVSEYIRRKLVPDVTRLAHIPPSGKDILDRDAVDPDSKVDDVEDIIAQFLKNRA
;
A
#
# COMPACT_ATOMS: atom_id res chain seq x y z
N MET A 1 -29.20 -18.86 20.85
CA MET A 1 -28.48 -17.57 20.82
C MET A 1 -27.00 -17.86 21.03
N GLY A 2 -26.23 -18.05 19.95
CA GLY A 2 -24.79 -18.24 20.03
C GLY A 2 -24.10 -16.89 20.08
N LYS A 3 -23.43 -16.57 21.19
CA LYS A 3 -22.57 -15.39 21.29
C LYS A 3 -21.43 -15.55 20.26
N LYS A 4 -21.36 -14.66 19.26
CA LYS A 4 -20.15 -14.45 18.46
C LYS A 4 -19.03 -14.08 19.44
N ARG A 5 -17.93 -14.83 19.41
CA ARG A 5 -16.69 -14.44 20.08
C ARG A 5 -16.16 -13.17 19.42
N PRO A 6 -15.48 -12.27 20.14
CA PRO A 6 -14.80 -11.14 19.53
C PRO A 6 -13.80 -11.71 18.51
N GLU A 7 -13.80 -11.16 17.30
CA GLU A 7 -12.75 -11.42 16.31
C GLU A 7 -11.42 -11.00 16.93
N ASP A 8 -10.46 -11.93 16.98
CA ASP A 8 -9.12 -11.69 17.53
C ASP A 8 -8.46 -10.57 16.72
N PRO A 9 -7.96 -9.49 17.33
CA PRO A 9 -7.43 -8.35 16.60
C PRO A 9 -6.06 -8.60 15.92
N ASP A 10 -5.49 -9.80 16.07
CA ASP A 10 -4.14 -10.14 15.64
C ASP A 10 -4.08 -11.45 14.81
N GLU A 11 -4.96 -11.63 13.83
CA GLU A 11 -4.62 -12.54 12.72
C GLU A 11 -3.41 -11.93 11.99
N GLU A 12 -2.21 -12.49 12.26
CA GLU A 12 -0.97 -12.18 11.55
C GLU A 12 -1.19 -12.37 10.04
N LYS A 13 -1.60 -11.29 9.36
CA LYS A 13 -1.79 -11.27 7.91
C LYS A 13 -0.52 -11.76 7.25
N THR A 14 -0.64 -12.73 6.35
CA THR A 14 0.52 -13.28 5.65
C THR A 14 1.20 -12.19 4.82
N ILE A 15 2.48 -12.35 4.50
CA ILE A 15 3.20 -11.38 3.64
C ILE A 15 2.41 -11.09 2.33
N PRO A 16 1.85 -12.10 1.63
CA PRO A 16 0.95 -11.87 0.50
C PRO A 16 -0.26 -10.96 0.83
N ASP A 17 -0.93 -11.18 1.96
CA ASP A 17 -2.08 -10.37 2.36
C ASP A 17 -1.68 -8.93 2.69
N GLN A 18 -0.50 -8.74 3.28
CA GLN A 18 0.05 -7.40 3.56
C GLN A 18 0.37 -6.65 2.26
N LEU A 19 0.98 -7.33 1.28
CA LEU A 19 1.26 -6.75 -0.04
C LEU A 19 -0.02 -6.43 -0.81
N TYR A 20 -1.02 -7.31 -0.76
CA TYR A 20 -2.31 -7.08 -1.39
C TYR A 20 -3.02 -5.86 -0.79
N LYS A 21 -3.03 -5.75 0.54
CA LYS A 21 -3.59 -4.59 1.24
C LYS A 21 -2.86 -3.29 0.92
N ILE A 22 -1.54 -3.32 0.80
CA ILE A 22 -0.75 -2.15 0.38
C ILE A 22 -1.12 -1.73 -1.04
N ALA A 23 -1.26 -2.68 -1.96
CA ALA A 23 -1.65 -2.39 -3.34
C ALA A 23 -3.05 -1.78 -3.42
N GLU A 24 -4.03 -2.34 -2.71
CA GLU A 24 -5.41 -1.84 -2.65
C GLU A 24 -5.47 -0.42 -2.04
N GLU A 25 -4.76 -0.19 -0.93
CA GLU A 25 -4.66 1.14 -0.30
C GLU A 25 -4.00 2.15 -1.24
N SER A 26 -2.96 1.75 -1.97
CA SER A 26 -2.25 2.61 -2.92
C SER A 26 -3.10 2.95 -4.14
N GLU A 27 -3.83 2.00 -4.70
CA GLU A 27 -4.71 2.21 -5.85
C GLU A 27 -5.87 3.13 -5.48
N GLY A 28 -6.54 2.87 -4.35
CA GLY A 28 -7.62 3.71 -3.85
C GLY A 28 -7.16 5.12 -3.43
N GLY A 29 -5.91 5.28 -3.00
CA GLY A 29 -5.30 6.58 -2.73
C GLY A 29 -5.00 7.36 -4.01
N ALA A 30 -4.42 6.70 -5.02
CA ALA A 30 -4.13 7.31 -6.32
C ALA A 30 -5.40 7.77 -7.04
N ALA A 31 -6.47 6.97 -7.00
CA ALA A 31 -7.77 7.35 -7.56
C ALA A 31 -8.30 8.65 -6.94
N ARG A 32 -8.25 8.76 -5.59
CA ARG A 32 -8.69 9.97 -4.88
C ARG A 32 -7.87 11.21 -5.22
N VAL A 33 -6.54 11.06 -5.38
CA VAL A 33 -5.69 12.17 -5.84
C VAL A 33 -6.11 12.62 -7.22
N MET A 34 -6.33 11.69 -8.16
CA MET A 34 -6.75 12.05 -9.52
C MET A 34 -8.10 12.77 -9.54
N ASP A 35 -9.08 12.29 -8.77
CA ASP A 35 -10.40 12.94 -8.66
C ASP A 35 -10.27 14.38 -8.11
N GLN A 36 -9.48 14.58 -7.06
CA GLN A 36 -9.25 15.91 -6.46
C GLN A 36 -8.48 16.84 -7.40
N VAL A 37 -7.53 16.31 -8.18
CA VAL A 37 -6.78 17.07 -9.20
C VAL A 37 -7.74 17.51 -10.30
N GLU A 38 -8.63 16.64 -10.78
CA GLU A 38 -9.61 16.98 -11.81
C GLU A 38 -10.55 18.10 -11.35
N ILE A 39 -11.08 18.02 -10.13
CA ILE A 39 -11.91 19.08 -9.54
C ILE A 39 -11.13 20.40 -9.46
N SER A 40 -9.88 20.35 -9.00
CA SER A 40 -9.02 21.54 -8.90
C SER A 40 -8.75 22.18 -10.26
N ILE A 41 -8.47 21.38 -11.29
CA ILE A 41 -8.28 21.85 -12.66
C ILE A 41 -9.53 22.56 -13.16
N ASN A 42 -10.71 21.95 -12.99
CA ASN A 42 -11.99 22.54 -13.39
C ASN A 42 -12.23 23.89 -12.69
N ASN A 43 -11.95 23.98 -11.39
CA ASN A 43 -12.06 25.25 -10.64
C ASN A 43 -11.12 26.33 -11.20
N PHE A 44 -9.87 25.99 -11.54
CA PHE A 44 -8.94 26.95 -12.15
C PHE A 44 -9.36 27.37 -13.57
N GLU A 45 -9.95 26.47 -14.36
CA GLU A 45 -10.50 26.80 -15.67
C GLU A 45 -11.68 27.79 -15.56
N GLU A 46 -12.56 27.59 -14.57
CA GLU A 46 -13.67 28.52 -14.29
C GLU A 46 -13.16 29.89 -13.83
N ILE A 47 -12.19 29.94 -12.91
CA ILE A 47 -11.55 31.20 -12.49
C ILE A 47 -10.96 31.94 -13.70
N LYS A 48 -10.24 31.22 -14.57
CA LYS A 48 -9.65 31.78 -15.79
C LYS A 48 -10.72 32.31 -16.73
N ARG A 49 -11.81 31.58 -16.93
CA ARG A 49 -12.95 31.99 -17.78
C ARG A 49 -13.58 33.27 -17.26
N ILE A 50 -13.95 33.31 -15.97
CA ILE A 50 -14.57 34.48 -15.34
C ILE A 50 -13.63 35.69 -15.41
N SER A 51 -12.35 35.49 -15.11
CA SER A 51 -11.34 36.55 -15.20
C SER A 51 -11.21 37.12 -16.62
N ALA A 52 -11.26 36.26 -17.64
CA ALA A 52 -11.20 36.68 -19.04
C ALA A 52 -12.46 37.43 -19.49
N GLU A 53 -13.64 37.01 -19.02
CA GLU A 53 -14.92 37.72 -19.24
C GLU A 53 -14.87 39.12 -18.62
N MET A 54 -14.45 39.23 -17.36
CA MET A 54 -14.30 40.51 -16.67
C MET A 54 -13.31 41.44 -17.38
N LEU A 55 -12.14 40.94 -17.76
CA LEU A 55 -11.15 41.73 -18.49
C LEU A 55 -11.69 42.21 -19.84
N SER A 56 -12.40 41.34 -20.56
CA SER A 56 -13.00 41.68 -21.86
C SER A 56 -14.05 42.78 -21.72
N ALA A 57 -14.88 42.72 -20.67
CA ALA A 57 -15.88 43.74 -20.38
C ALA A 57 -15.24 45.09 -19.99
N LEU A 58 -14.14 45.07 -19.23
CA LEU A 58 -13.39 46.27 -18.86
C LEU A 58 -12.68 46.92 -20.07
N VAL A 59 -12.12 46.12 -20.98
CA VAL A 59 -11.37 46.61 -22.15
C VAL A 59 -12.28 47.14 -23.26
N ARG A 60 -13.50 46.61 -23.43
CA ARG A 60 -14.47 47.04 -24.46
C ARG A 60 -15.25 48.30 -24.07
N SER A 61 -14.62 49.28 -23.39
CA SER A 61 -15.26 50.39 -22.65
C SER A 61 -16.18 51.35 -23.44
N GLU A 62 -16.56 51.05 -24.68
CA GLU A 62 -17.61 51.72 -25.45
C GLU A 62 -19.02 51.14 -25.20
N GLU A 63 -19.12 49.89 -24.72
CA GLU A 63 -20.40 49.22 -24.40
C GLU A 63 -20.53 48.95 -22.89
N GLY A 64 -20.60 50.00 -22.06
CA GLY A 64 -21.01 49.91 -20.65
C GLY A 64 -20.10 49.09 -19.74
N VAL A 65 -19.39 49.75 -18.83
CA VAL A 65 -18.67 49.09 -17.73
C VAL A 65 -19.66 48.23 -16.93
N MET A 66 -19.28 46.97 -16.63
CA MET A 66 -20.04 46.08 -15.76
C MET A 66 -20.51 46.83 -14.51
N SER A 67 -21.73 46.57 -14.05
CA SER A 67 -22.20 47.18 -12.81
C SER A 67 -21.33 46.71 -11.64
N THR A 68 -21.24 47.53 -10.59
CA THR A 68 -20.47 47.17 -9.39
C THR A 68 -20.97 45.87 -8.77
N ASP A 69 -22.28 45.63 -8.74
CA ASP A 69 -22.88 44.40 -8.23
C ASP A 69 -22.48 43.18 -9.06
N GLU A 70 -22.39 43.33 -10.38
CA GLU A 70 -21.96 42.26 -11.28
C GLU A 70 -20.48 41.91 -11.07
N ILE A 71 -19.63 42.93 -10.88
CA ILE A 71 -18.21 42.73 -10.55
C ILE A 71 -18.06 42.00 -9.22
N ILE A 72 -18.82 42.41 -8.19
CA ILE A 72 -18.80 41.77 -6.88
C ILE A 72 -19.21 40.29 -7.01
N GLY A 73 -20.30 40.00 -7.73
CA GLY A 73 -20.73 38.61 -7.94
C GLY A 73 -19.68 37.75 -8.63
N ARG A 74 -19.00 38.28 -9.66
CA ARG A 74 -17.90 37.54 -10.32
C ARG A 74 -16.69 37.32 -9.40
N LEU A 75 -16.39 38.27 -8.51
CA LEU A 75 -15.33 38.12 -7.51
C LEU A 75 -15.70 37.08 -6.44
N GLU A 76 -16.96 37.02 -6.03
CA GLU A 76 -17.48 35.99 -5.12
C GLU A 76 -17.39 34.60 -5.76
N ASP A 77 -17.75 34.47 -7.05
CA ASP A 77 -17.57 33.22 -7.79
C ASP A 77 -16.10 32.78 -7.82
N ILE A 78 -15.19 33.71 -8.18
CA ILE A 78 -13.73 33.43 -8.18
C ILE A 78 -13.25 33.00 -6.80
N LEU A 79 -13.69 33.69 -5.74
CA LEU A 79 -13.32 33.36 -4.37
C LEU A 79 -13.78 31.94 -4.02
N SER A 80 -15.03 31.59 -4.32
CA SER A 80 -15.57 30.25 -4.07
C SER A 80 -14.78 29.17 -4.81
N TYR A 81 -14.50 29.35 -6.10
CA TYR A 81 -13.68 28.39 -6.85
C TYR A 81 -12.25 28.30 -6.30
N SER A 82 -11.68 29.40 -5.82
CA SER A 82 -10.33 29.42 -5.24
C SER A 82 -10.28 28.71 -3.90
N GLU A 83 -11.26 28.90 -3.03
CA GLU A 83 -11.37 28.20 -1.74
C GLU A 83 -11.53 26.69 -1.97
N ASN A 84 -12.45 26.30 -2.86
CA ASN A 84 -12.64 24.90 -3.24
C ASN A 84 -11.37 24.29 -3.85
N GLY A 85 -10.65 25.05 -4.70
CA GLY A 85 -9.37 24.61 -5.26
C GLY A 85 -8.31 24.38 -4.19
N LEU A 86 -8.21 25.29 -3.22
CA LEU A 86 -7.24 25.18 -2.12
C LEU A 86 -7.52 23.96 -1.23
N GLU A 87 -8.78 23.74 -0.84
CA GLU A 87 -9.16 22.58 -0.02
C GLU A 87 -8.83 21.25 -0.70
N ASN A 88 -9.06 21.15 -2.01
CA ASN A 88 -8.71 19.95 -2.77
C ASN A 88 -7.19 19.76 -2.88
N LEU A 89 -6.42 20.83 -3.05
CA LEU A 89 -4.96 20.76 -3.07
C LEU A 89 -4.39 20.34 -1.71
N ASP A 90 -4.94 20.84 -0.61
CA ASP A 90 -4.56 20.40 0.74
C ASP A 90 -4.88 18.90 0.94
N GLY A 91 -6.04 18.44 0.48
CA GLY A 91 -6.39 17.01 0.48
C GLY A 91 -5.40 16.15 -0.32
N ILE A 92 -4.93 16.64 -1.47
CA ILE A 92 -3.90 15.97 -2.28
C ILE A 92 -2.58 15.90 -1.51
N LEU A 93 -2.16 16.99 -0.87
CA LEU A 93 -0.92 17.04 -0.09
C LEU A 93 -0.94 16.04 1.06
N ASP A 94 -2.08 15.90 1.75
CA ASP A 94 -2.27 14.88 2.79
C ASP A 94 -2.15 13.46 2.22
N LEU A 95 -2.70 13.21 1.03
CA LEU A 95 -2.56 11.93 0.34
C LEU A 95 -1.11 11.65 -0.09
N TYR A 96 -0.34 12.66 -0.48
CA TYR A 96 1.09 12.45 -0.76
C TYR A 96 1.90 12.10 0.49
N GLN A 97 1.52 12.57 1.68
CA GLN A 97 2.14 12.12 2.92
C GLN A 97 1.92 10.61 3.17
N TYR A 98 0.82 10.02 2.68
CA TYR A 98 0.61 8.56 2.72
C TYR A 98 1.63 7.77 1.89
N GLN A 99 2.32 8.40 0.93
CA GLN A 99 3.39 7.75 0.17
C GLN A 99 4.54 7.32 1.09
N ASP A 100 4.85 8.10 2.13
CA ASP A 100 5.90 7.74 3.08
C ASP A 100 5.48 6.56 3.97
N ILE A 101 4.21 6.51 4.39
CA ILE A 101 3.66 5.37 5.12
C ILE A 101 3.72 4.10 4.27
N THR A 102 3.41 4.20 2.98
CA THR A 102 3.48 3.08 2.04
C THR A 102 4.92 2.57 1.88
N ARG A 103 5.89 3.48 1.75
CA ARG A 103 7.33 3.15 1.74
C ARG A 103 7.73 2.40 3.01
N GLN A 104 7.38 2.91 4.19
CA GLN A 104 7.72 2.28 5.47
C GLN A 104 7.10 0.87 5.60
N LYS A 105 5.85 0.67 5.13
CA LYS A 105 5.21 -0.65 5.11
C LYS A 105 5.95 -1.62 4.18
N LEU A 106 6.35 -1.17 2.99
CA LEU A 106 7.13 -1.99 2.05
C LEU A 106 8.53 -2.33 2.59
N GLU A 107 9.19 -1.40 3.26
CA GLU A 107 10.48 -1.65 3.95
C GLU A 107 10.33 -2.75 5.00
N LYS A 108 9.27 -2.70 5.82
CA LYS A 108 8.98 -3.73 6.82
C LYS A 108 8.76 -5.11 6.19
N VAL A 109 7.96 -5.19 5.13
CA VAL A 109 7.74 -6.45 4.39
C VAL A 109 9.05 -6.94 3.75
N GLY A 110 9.85 -6.04 3.19
CA GLY A 110 11.16 -6.34 2.62
C GLY A 110 12.11 -6.97 3.64
N HIS A 111 12.16 -6.42 4.86
CA HIS A 111 12.95 -7.02 5.95
C HIS A 111 12.47 -8.43 6.33
N GLN A 112 11.16 -8.64 6.43
CA GLN A 112 10.61 -9.97 6.72
C GLN A 112 10.95 -11.00 5.63
N LEU A 113 10.91 -10.61 4.35
CA LEU A 113 11.33 -11.46 3.24
C LEU A 113 12.82 -11.82 3.31
N ILE A 114 13.67 -10.86 3.70
CA ILE A 114 15.09 -11.11 3.92
C ILE A 114 15.27 -12.13 5.05
N ASP A 115 14.59 -11.97 6.19
CA ASP A 115 14.70 -12.90 7.32
C ASP A 115 14.27 -14.32 6.97
N VAL A 116 13.16 -14.46 6.22
CA VAL A 116 12.71 -15.76 5.70
C VAL A 116 13.76 -16.36 4.75
N SER A 117 14.33 -15.54 3.85
CA SER A 117 15.37 -16.00 2.93
C SER A 117 16.64 -16.45 3.66
N GLU A 118 17.04 -15.75 4.72
CA GLU A 118 18.17 -16.11 5.56
C GLU A 118 17.91 -17.40 6.32
N TYR A 119 16.71 -17.56 6.88
CA TYR A 119 16.29 -18.76 7.59
C TYR A 119 16.35 -19.98 6.67
N ILE A 120 15.75 -19.87 5.47
CA ILE A 120 15.80 -20.92 4.44
C ILE A 120 17.25 -21.24 4.07
N ARG A 121 18.07 -20.21 3.82
CA ARG A 121 19.50 -20.39 3.52
C ARG A 121 20.22 -21.13 4.65
N ARG A 122 20.01 -20.76 5.92
CA ARG A 122 20.64 -21.43 7.08
C ARG A 122 20.21 -22.89 7.21
N LYS A 123 18.97 -23.23 6.85
CA LYS A 123 18.46 -24.61 6.90
C LYS A 123 18.91 -25.45 5.70
N LEU A 124 19.11 -24.82 4.54
CA LEU A 124 19.56 -25.49 3.31
C LEU A 124 21.08 -25.59 3.17
N VAL A 125 21.86 -24.73 3.85
CA VAL A 125 23.31 -24.91 3.92
C VAL A 125 23.58 -26.15 4.76
N PRO A 126 24.13 -27.23 4.17
CA PRO A 126 24.46 -28.42 4.93
C PRO A 126 25.47 -28.04 6.01
N ASP A 127 25.12 -28.35 7.24
CA ASP A 127 25.99 -28.22 8.38
C ASP A 127 27.28 -29.01 8.07
N VAL A 128 28.39 -28.31 7.81
CA VAL A 128 29.66 -28.93 7.41
C VAL A 128 30.14 -29.93 8.48
N THR A 129 29.63 -29.76 9.70
CA THR A 129 29.81 -30.65 10.85
C THR A 129 29.11 -32.01 10.69
N ARG A 130 28.00 -32.10 9.95
CA ARG A 130 27.29 -33.37 9.66
C ARG A 130 27.93 -34.16 8.51
N LEU A 131 28.80 -33.55 7.70
CA LEU A 131 29.55 -34.24 6.64
C LEU A 131 30.66 -35.14 7.20
N ALA A 132 31.05 -34.99 8.48
CA ALA A 132 32.09 -35.79 9.11
C ALA A 132 31.67 -37.24 9.44
N HIS A 133 30.37 -37.57 9.34
CA HIS A 133 29.84 -38.92 9.64
C HIS A 133 29.09 -39.55 8.46
N ILE A 134 29.25 -39.02 7.25
CA ILE A 134 28.71 -39.68 6.06
C ILE A 134 29.73 -40.74 5.62
N PRO A 135 29.38 -42.04 5.67
CA PRO A 135 30.26 -43.08 5.14
C PRO A 135 30.47 -42.87 3.63
N PRO A 136 31.65 -43.24 3.10
CA PRO A 136 32.02 -42.90 1.73
C PRO A 136 31.00 -43.45 0.73
N SER A 137 30.44 -42.53 -0.05
CA SER A 137 29.50 -42.77 -1.13
C SER A 137 30.01 -43.85 -2.09
N GLY A 138 29.21 -44.90 -2.29
CA GLY A 138 29.40 -45.79 -3.45
C GLY A 138 29.06 -47.27 -3.31
N LYS A 139 28.58 -47.76 -2.15
CA LYS A 139 28.26 -49.20 -2.03
C LYS A 139 26.85 -49.58 -1.55
N ASP A 140 26.05 -48.67 -1.01
CA ASP A 140 24.87 -49.07 -0.20
C ASP A 140 23.51 -48.57 -0.73
N ILE A 141 23.37 -48.37 -2.04
CA ILE A 141 22.06 -48.06 -2.66
C ILE A 141 21.29 -49.34 -3.03
N LEU A 142 21.99 -50.47 -3.17
CA LEU A 142 21.36 -51.74 -3.61
C LEU A 142 20.76 -52.56 -2.45
N ASP A 143 21.19 -52.31 -1.21
CA ASP A 143 20.73 -53.05 -0.01
C ASP A 143 19.78 -52.23 0.88
N ARG A 144 19.35 -51.04 0.43
CA ARG A 144 18.46 -50.18 1.22
C ARG A 144 17.00 -50.56 0.98
N ASP A 145 16.33 -51.05 2.02
CA ASP A 145 14.89 -51.27 2.00
C ASP A 145 14.14 -49.98 1.61
N ALA A 146 13.12 -50.14 0.77
CA ALA A 146 12.32 -49.04 0.27
C ALA A 146 11.67 -48.30 1.45
N VAL A 147 11.98 -47.00 1.57
CA VAL A 147 11.37 -46.14 2.59
C VAL A 147 9.95 -45.81 2.12
N ASP A 148 8.97 -46.16 2.95
CA ASP A 148 7.54 -45.94 2.71
C ASP A 148 7.26 -44.42 2.57
N PRO A 149 6.53 -43.95 1.55
CA PRO A 149 6.30 -42.53 1.27
C PRO A 149 5.56 -41.78 2.39
N ASP A 150 4.90 -42.49 3.30
CA ASP A 150 4.07 -41.91 4.37
C ASP A 150 4.86 -41.55 5.65
N SER A 151 6.17 -41.81 5.69
CA SER A 151 6.99 -41.61 6.91
C SER A 151 7.41 -40.15 7.22
N LYS A 152 6.87 -39.14 6.54
CA LYS A 152 7.32 -37.73 6.67
C LYS A 152 6.23 -36.70 7.01
N VAL A 153 5.03 -37.15 7.41
CA VAL A 153 3.99 -36.22 7.86
C VAL A 153 4.18 -35.84 9.34
N ASP A 154 4.68 -36.76 10.16
CA ASP A 154 4.85 -36.54 11.62
C ASP A 154 5.94 -35.50 11.95
N ASP A 155 7.00 -35.41 11.14
CA ASP A 155 8.10 -34.46 11.35
C ASP A 155 7.65 -33.00 11.19
N VAL A 156 6.62 -32.74 10.40
CA VAL A 156 6.11 -31.38 10.15
C VAL A 156 5.29 -30.89 11.34
N GLU A 157 4.48 -31.77 11.94
CA GLU A 157 3.70 -31.45 13.13
C GLU A 157 4.60 -31.19 14.35
N ASP A 158 5.69 -31.93 14.49
CA ASP A 158 6.68 -31.72 15.56
C ASP A 158 7.45 -30.39 15.40
N ILE A 159 7.73 -29.97 14.16
CA ILE A 159 8.34 -28.67 13.89
C ILE A 159 7.38 -27.52 14.21
N ILE A 160 6.09 -27.68 13.89
CA ILE A 160 5.04 -26.69 14.21
C ILE A 160 4.84 -26.61 15.73
N ALA A 161 4.82 -27.74 16.43
CA ALA A 161 4.68 -27.80 17.87
C ALA A 161 5.86 -27.13 18.61
N GLN A 162 7.09 -27.30 18.12
CA GLN A 162 8.26 -26.63 18.69
C GLN A 162 8.26 -25.12 18.46
N PHE A 163 7.76 -24.65 17.31
CA PHE A 163 7.63 -23.22 17.03
C PHE A 163 6.62 -22.54 17.96
N LEU A 164 5.49 -23.20 18.25
CA LEU A 164 4.46 -22.67 19.17
C LEU A 164 4.93 -22.66 20.63
N LYS A 165 5.75 -23.63 21.05
CA LYS A 165 6.29 -23.69 22.41
C LYS A 165 7.32 -22.61 22.74
N ASN A 166 8.10 -22.16 21.75
CA ASN A 166 9.14 -21.14 21.95
C ASN A 166 8.60 -19.70 21.87
N ARG A 167 7.29 -19.51 21.72
CA ARG A 167 6.63 -18.19 21.67
C ARG A 167 5.91 -17.82 22.99
N ALA A 168 6.05 -18.64 24.05
CA ALA A 168 5.52 -18.40 25.39
C ALA A 168 6.60 -17.92 26.36
#